data_AF-A0A0S7X7N8-F1
#
_entry.id   AF-A0A0S7X7N8-F1
#
_cell.length_a   1.000
_cell.length_b   1.000
_cell.length_c   1.000
_cell.angle_alpha   90.00
_cell.angle_beta   90.00
_cell.angle_gamma   90.00
#
_symmetry.space_group_name_H-M   'P 1'
#
loop_
_entity.id
_entity.type
_entity.pdbx_description
1 polymer ?
#
loop_
_entity_poly.entity_id
_entity_poly.type
_entity_poly.pdbx_seq_one_letter_code
_entity_poly.pdbx_strand_id
1 'polypeptide(L)'
;MDEHYTRRDFFKYLSRSICSIGVLSQCETSSHSLWKLITPSSALAKEEPNLKEVRFYKKLPDLKIQCKVCPKRCEIADLERGYCGNKENRKGTYYSLVYAESCAAHVDPIEKKPLFHYLPSTNAFSIASVGCNFECKFCQNWRIAQYRPEQVESMYLPPEQVV
;
A
#
# COMPACT_ATOMS: atom_id res chain seq x y z
N MET A 1 12.49 24.44 -26.98
CA MET A 1 13.07 23.25 -26.33
C MET A 1 13.28 22.25 -27.45
N ASP A 2 14.55 21.98 -27.77
CA ASP A 2 14.94 21.26 -28.98
C ASP A 2 14.41 19.81 -29.00
N GLU A 3 13.84 19.43 -30.13
CA GLU A 3 13.03 18.22 -30.36
C GLU A 3 13.85 16.92 -30.49
N HIS A 4 15.15 16.98 -30.20
CA HIS A 4 16.06 15.83 -30.32
C HIS A 4 16.94 15.64 -29.08
N TYR A 5 16.34 15.66 -27.89
CA TYR A 5 17.06 15.29 -26.67
C TYR A 5 16.99 13.77 -26.43
N THR A 6 18.04 13.04 -26.78
CA THR A 6 18.06 11.58 -26.61
C THR A 6 18.52 11.20 -25.19
N ARG A 7 18.13 10.01 -24.72
CA ARG A 7 18.57 9.45 -23.42
C ARG A 7 20.10 9.41 -23.28
N ARG A 8 20.83 9.28 -24.39
CA ARG A 8 22.30 9.28 -24.42
C ARG A 8 22.87 10.68 -24.12
N ASP A 9 22.18 11.74 -24.54
CA ASP A 9 22.62 13.12 -24.31
C ASP A 9 22.35 13.57 -22.87
N PHE A 10 21.27 13.07 -22.26
CA PHE A 10 21.01 13.23 -20.82
C PHE A 10 22.15 12.65 -19.95
N PHE A 11 22.63 11.44 -20.25
CA PHE A 11 23.72 10.83 -19.48
C PHE A 11 25.07 11.54 -19.67
N LYS A 12 25.36 12.07 -20.86
CA LYS A 12 26.56 12.90 -21.09
C LYS A 12 26.54 14.19 -20.24
N TYR A 13 25.35 14.76 -20.05
CA TYR A 13 25.18 15.96 -19.23
C TYR A 13 25.45 15.66 -17.75
N LEU A 14 24.90 14.56 -17.23
CA LEU A 14 25.14 14.09 -15.86
C LEU A 14 26.61 13.74 -15.58
N SER A 15 27.31 13.10 -16.53
CA SER A 15 28.74 12.78 -16.36
C SER A 15 29.63 14.03 -16.29
N ARG A 16 29.19 15.17 -16.83
CA ARG A 16 29.93 16.43 -16.80
C ARG A 16 29.75 17.20 -15.49
N SER A 17 28.71 16.92 -14.72
CA SER A 17 28.41 17.65 -13.47
C SER A 17 29.05 17.09 -12.21
N ILE A 18 29.69 15.90 -12.26
CA ILE A 18 30.22 15.23 -11.07
C ILE A 18 31.66 15.65 -10.74
N CYS A 19 32.42 16.24 -11.68
CA CYS A 19 33.82 16.62 -11.45
C CYS A 19 34.04 18.02 -10.85
N SER A 20 33.01 18.73 -10.39
CA SER A 20 33.15 20.11 -9.90
C SER A 20 32.76 20.34 -8.43
N ILE A 21 32.46 19.30 -7.67
CA ILE A 21 32.25 19.41 -6.20
C ILE A 21 33.20 18.45 -5.48
N GLY A 22 34.49 18.62 -5.78
CA GLY A 22 35.58 18.08 -5.00
C GLY A 22 36.55 19.21 -4.75
N VAL A 23 36.43 19.87 -3.59
CA VAL A 23 37.43 20.63 -2.83
C VAL A 23 36.67 21.61 -1.93
N LEU A 24 36.73 21.35 -0.63
CA LEU A 24 36.50 22.18 0.57
C LEU A 24 35.85 21.24 1.60
N SER A 25 36.60 20.43 2.33
CA SER A 25 37.52 20.76 3.42
C SER A 25 36.95 20.05 4.65
N GLN A 26 37.77 19.25 5.29
CA GLN A 26 37.52 18.70 6.61
C GLN A 26 37.20 19.83 7.60
N CYS A 27 36.27 19.59 8.53
CA CYS A 27 36.43 20.04 9.91
C CYS A 27 35.66 19.12 10.86
N GLU A 28 36.29 18.86 11.99
CA GLU A 28 36.11 17.72 12.87
C GLU A 28 34.94 17.84 13.85
N THR A 29 34.51 16.66 14.30
CA THR A 29 34.04 16.28 15.65
C THR A 29 33.37 17.34 16.54
N SER A 30 32.10 17.09 16.85
CA SER A 30 31.58 16.90 18.22
C SER A 30 30.08 17.19 18.27
N SER A 31 29.28 16.17 18.51
CA SER A 31 28.13 16.24 19.42
C SER A 31 27.38 14.90 19.44
N HIS A 32 27.60 14.18 20.53
CA HIS A 32 26.54 13.65 21.37
C HIS A 32 25.30 13.08 20.65
N SER A 33 25.29 11.75 20.53
CA SER A 33 24.28 10.90 21.17
C SER A 33 22.88 11.50 21.35
N LEU A 34 22.09 11.63 20.27
CA LEU A 34 20.66 11.94 20.37
C LEU A 34 19.75 10.99 19.57
N TRP A 35 20.29 9.98 18.90
CA TRP A 35 19.50 9.02 18.13
C TRP A 35 18.79 7.93 18.98
N LYS A 36 18.85 8.02 20.32
CA LYS A 36 18.31 6.99 21.23
C LYS A 36 16.95 7.34 21.88
N LEU A 37 16.23 8.36 21.42
CA LEU A 37 14.95 8.77 22.02
C LEU A 37 13.78 8.94 21.06
N ILE A 38 13.86 8.40 19.83
CA ILE A 38 12.66 8.24 19.00
C ILE A 38 12.22 6.78 19.11
N THR A 39 11.73 6.40 20.28
CA THR A 39 10.68 5.38 20.31
C THR A 39 9.49 5.98 19.56
N PRO A 40 8.96 5.35 18.49
CA PRO A 40 7.64 5.72 18.00
C PRO A 40 6.63 5.28 19.07
N SER A 41 6.45 6.15 20.06
CA SER A 41 5.30 6.17 20.94
C SER A 41 4.10 6.65 20.11
N SER A 42 3.52 5.76 19.31
CA SER A 42 2.12 5.83 18.85
C SER A 42 1.82 4.72 17.85
N ALA A 43 1.99 3.46 18.26
CA ALA A 43 0.99 2.47 17.86
C ALA A 43 -0.29 2.76 18.67
N LEU A 44 -0.91 3.92 18.43
CA LEU A 44 -2.25 4.19 18.92
C LEU A 44 -3.13 3.22 18.14
N ALA A 45 -3.66 2.21 18.85
CA ALA A 45 -4.67 1.33 18.28
C ALA A 45 -5.77 2.23 17.70
N LYS A 46 -6.03 2.09 16.40
CA LYS A 46 -7.13 2.77 15.73
C LYS A 46 -8.43 2.49 16.49
N GLU A 47 -9.32 3.47 16.50
CA GLU A 47 -10.73 3.27 16.88
C GLU A 47 -11.31 2.04 16.14
N GLU A 48 -12.34 1.42 16.72
CA GLU A 48 -12.97 0.20 16.19
C GLU A 48 -13.13 0.26 14.66
N PRO A 49 -12.63 -0.75 13.92
CA PRO A 49 -12.63 -0.71 12.46
C PRO A 49 -14.04 -0.56 11.92
N ASN A 50 -14.21 0.20 10.83
CA ASN A 50 -15.49 0.31 10.14
C ASN A 50 -15.88 -1.04 9.50
N LEU A 51 -16.59 -1.86 10.27
CA LEU A 51 -16.97 -3.21 9.87
C LEU A 51 -18.08 -3.16 8.83
N LYS A 52 -17.81 -3.73 7.66
CA LYS A 52 -18.81 -3.96 6.62
C LYS A 52 -18.92 -5.43 6.29
N GLU A 53 -20.13 -5.98 6.33
CA GLU A 53 -20.39 -7.36 5.92
C GLU A 53 -19.98 -7.58 4.46
N VAL A 54 -19.27 -8.68 4.21
CA VAL A 54 -18.79 -9.09 2.89
C VAL A 54 -19.93 -9.72 2.10
N ARG A 55 -20.12 -9.34 0.83
CA ARG A 55 -21.22 -9.85 0.00
C ARG A 55 -21.03 -11.28 -0.52
N PHE A 56 -19.79 -11.76 -0.67
CA PHE A 56 -19.48 -13.01 -1.39
C PHE A 56 -18.81 -14.05 -0.49
N TYR A 57 -19.60 -14.71 0.35
CA TYR A 57 -19.17 -15.87 1.12
C TYR A 57 -20.34 -16.84 1.34
N LYS A 58 -20.03 -18.08 1.73
CA LYS A 58 -21.02 -19.06 2.19
C LYS A 58 -20.85 -19.31 3.66
N LYS A 59 -21.95 -19.41 4.41
CA LYS A 59 -21.94 -19.95 5.78
C LYS A 59 -21.77 -21.47 5.70
N LEU A 60 -20.96 -22.01 6.60
CA LEU A 60 -20.71 -23.44 6.80
C LEU A 60 -21.14 -23.83 8.23
N PRO A 61 -21.17 -25.13 8.58
CA PRO A 61 -21.38 -25.57 9.96
C PRO A 61 -20.32 -25.00 10.93
N ASP A 62 -20.61 -25.05 12.24
CA ASP A 62 -19.68 -24.65 13.31
C ASP A 62 -19.19 -23.20 13.21
N LEU A 63 -20.09 -22.29 12.79
CA LEU A 63 -19.79 -20.85 12.58
C LEU A 63 -18.69 -20.60 11.54
N LYS A 64 -18.28 -21.59 10.76
CA LYS A 64 -17.30 -21.43 9.69
C LYS A 64 -17.91 -20.70 8.51
N ILE A 65 -17.04 -20.11 7.68
CA ILE A 65 -17.43 -19.53 6.39
C ILE A 65 -16.47 -19.96 5.29
N GLN A 66 -16.94 -19.96 4.05
CA GLN A 66 -16.10 -20.09 2.85
C GLN A 66 -16.13 -18.79 2.06
N CYS A 67 -14.99 -18.09 1.99
CA CYS A 67 -14.84 -16.87 1.22
C CYS A 67 -14.91 -17.17 -0.28
N LYS A 68 -15.64 -16.35 -1.04
CA LYS A 68 -15.77 -16.46 -2.51
C LYS A 68 -15.32 -15.21 -3.27
N VAL A 69 -14.70 -14.27 -2.57
CA VAL A 69 -14.25 -12.99 -3.14
C VAL A 69 -13.07 -13.18 -4.09
N CYS A 70 -12.15 -14.09 -3.79
CA CYS A 70 -10.94 -14.32 -4.60
C CYS A 70 -10.69 -15.81 -4.85
N PRO A 71 -9.80 -16.17 -5.79
CA PRO A 71 -9.55 -17.56 -6.19
C PRO A 71 -9.07 -18.49 -5.06
N LYS A 72 -8.55 -17.96 -3.95
CA LYS A 72 -8.04 -18.75 -2.81
C LYS A 72 -9.13 -19.56 -2.10
N ARG A 73 -10.39 -19.12 -2.15
CA ARG A 73 -11.56 -19.80 -1.55
C ARG A 73 -11.35 -20.25 -0.09
N CYS A 74 -10.75 -19.39 0.74
CA CYS A 74 -10.42 -19.71 2.12
C CYS A 74 -11.66 -20.19 2.90
N GLU A 75 -11.53 -21.30 3.63
CA GLU A 75 -12.43 -21.68 4.71
C GLU A 75 -11.89 -21.12 6.02
N ILE A 76 -12.73 -20.41 6.77
CA ILE A 76 -12.31 -19.55 7.87
C ILE A 76 -13.17 -19.89 9.09
N ALA A 77 -12.54 -20.28 10.20
CA ALA A 77 -13.24 -20.53 11.45
C ALA A 77 -13.71 -19.24 12.13
N ASP A 78 -14.47 -19.36 13.20
CA ASP A 78 -14.87 -18.18 13.96
C ASP A 78 -13.64 -17.46 14.53
N LEU A 79 -13.67 -16.12 14.54
CA LEU A 79 -12.58 -15.24 14.95
C LEU A 79 -11.29 -15.34 14.13
N GLU A 80 -11.31 -16.07 13.01
CA GLU A 80 -10.18 -16.17 12.10
C GLU A 80 -10.28 -15.20 10.91
N ARG A 81 -9.13 -14.99 10.26
CA ARG A 81 -9.01 -14.15 9.06
C ARG A 81 -8.67 -14.97 7.83
N GLY A 82 -9.07 -14.44 6.67
CA GLY A 82 -8.66 -15.03 5.39
C GLY A 82 -7.19 -14.77 5.10
N TYR A 83 -6.67 -15.44 4.06
CA TYR A 83 -5.26 -15.29 3.63
C TYR A 83 -4.85 -13.83 3.39
N CYS A 84 -5.74 -13.00 2.86
CA CYS A 84 -5.50 -11.57 2.64
C CYS A 84 -5.36 -10.72 3.92
N GLY A 85 -5.71 -11.26 5.10
CA GLY A 85 -5.58 -10.60 6.40
C GLY A 85 -6.56 -9.44 6.68
N ASN A 86 -7.32 -8.99 5.67
CA ASN A 86 -8.19 -7.80 5.78
C ASN A 86 -9.69 -8.09 6.00
N LYS A 87 -10.04 -9.37 6.20
CA LYS A 87 -11.41 -9.82 6.47
C LYS A 87 -11.41 -10.89 7.55
N GLU A 88 -12.40 -10.82 8.42
CA GLU A 88 -12.51 -11.63 9.63
C GLU A 88 -13.91 -12.23 9.75
N ASN A 89 -13.97 -13.48 10.20
CA ASN A 89 -15.24 -14.12 10.54
C ASN A 89 -15.57 -13.81 12.01
N ARG A 90 -16.77 -13.27 12.25
CA ARG A 90 -17.30 -13.01 13.59
C ARG A 90 -18.67 -13.66 13.71
N LYS A 91 -18.74 -14.72 14.50
CA LYS A 91 -19.95 -15.51 14.80
C LYS A 91 -20.66 -16.01 13.53
N GLY A 92 -19.89 -16.51 12.56
CA GLY A 92 -20.40 -17.00 11.27
C GLY A 92 -20.82 -15.90 10.29
N THR A 93 -20.50 -14.63 10.57
CA THR A 93 -20.71 -13.50 9.67
C THR A 93 -19.37 -12.91 9.27
N TYR A 94 -19.15 -12.72 7.97
CA TYR A 94 -17.85 -12.35 7.45
C TYR A 94 -17.76 -10.84 7.21
N TYR A 95 -16.80 -10.17 7.85
CA TYR A 95 -16.66 -8.72 7.82
C TYR A 95 -15.35 -8.29 7.16
N SER A 96 -15.41 -7.20 6.40
CA SER A 96 -14.24 -6.47 5.93
C SER A 96 -13.77 -5.52 7.03
N LEU A 97 -12.48 -5.56 7.33
CA LEU A 97 -11.82 -4.69 8.31
C LEU A 97 -11.33 -3.37 7.69
N VAL A 98 -11.39 -3.26 6.37
CA VAL A 98 -10.83 -2.15 5.58
C VAL A 98 -11.88 -1.42 4.74
N TYR A 99 -13.15 -1.49 5.12
CA TYR A 99 -14.20 -0.76 4.40
C TYR A 99 -14.07 0.75 4.66
N ALA A 100 -14.06 1.55 3.59
CA ALA A 100 -13.78 2.99 3.64
C ALA A 100 -12.41 3.36 4.26
N GLU A 101 -11.46 2.42 4.30
CA GLU A 101 -10.12 2.62 4.85
C GLU A 101 -9.08 2.48 3.74
N SER A 102 -8.55 3.61 3.28
CA SER A 102 -7.53 3.66 2.23
C SER A 102 -6.15 3.87 2.82
N CYS A 103 -5.17 3.07 2.42
CA CYS A 103 -3.77 3.25 2.82
C CYS A 103 -2.94 3.99 1.76
N ALA A 104 -3.50 4.20 0.56
CA ALA A 104 -2.87 4.97 -0.50
C ALA A 104 -3.93 5.57 -1.42
N ALA A 105 -3.78 6.85 -1.76
CA ALA A 105 -4.61 7.57 -2.73
C ALA A 105 -3.71 8.54 -3.51
N HIS A 106 -3.54 8.32 -4.81
CA HIS A 106 -2.61 9.09 -5.64
C HIS A 106 -3.15 9.32 -7.05
N VAL A 107 -2.86 10.51 -7.59
CA VAL A 107 -2.99 10.80 -9.02
C VAL A 107 -1.60 10.66 -9.64
N ASP A 108 -1.44 9.70 -10.55
CA ASP A 108 -0.19 9.45 -11.26
C ASP A 108 -0.41 9.52 -12.79
N PRO A 109 0.63 9.78 -13.59
CA PRO A 109 0.57 9.56 -15.03
C PRO A 109 0.17 8.12 -15.37
N ILE A 110 -0.63 7.96 -16.42
CA ILE A 110 -1.16 6.66 -16.86
C ILE A 110 -0.04 5.66 -17.21
N GLU A 111 1.12 6.15 -17.65
CA GLU A 111 2.30 5.35 -18.01
C GLU A 111 2.88 4.55 -16.83
N LYS A 112 2.57 4.93 -15.59
CA LYS A 112 2.96 4.18 -14.39
C LYS A 112 2.15 2.89 -14.23
N LYS A 113 0.97 2.80 -14.85
CA LYS A 113 0.04 1.67 -14.65
C LYS A 113 0.36 0.54 -15.64
N PRO A 114 0.28 -0.74 -15.23
CA PRO A 114 0.61 -1.88 -16.08
C PRO A 114 -0.54 -2.19 -17.07
N LEU A 115 -0.93 -1.22 -17.89
CA LEU A 115 -2.01 -1.30 -18.86
C LEU A 115 -1.46 -1.23 -20.29
N PHE A 116 -2.08 -1.98 -21.20
CA PHE A 116 -1.87 -1.85 -22.64
C PHE A 116 -3.05 -1.10 -23.26
N HIS A 117 -2.80 -0.27 -24.27
CA HIS A 117 -3.79 0.61 -24.93
C HIS A 117 -4.42 1.66 -24.00
N TYR A 118 -3.68 2.72 -23.74
CA TYR A 118 -4.16 3.89 -22.98
C TYR A 118 -3.87 5.19 -23.74
N LEU A 119 -4.56 6.27 -23.36
CA LEU A 119 -4.33 7.60 -23.92
C LEU A 119 -3.09 8.23 -23.27
N PRO A 120 -1.97 8.45 -23.98
CA PRO A 120 -0.74 8.95 -23.38
C PRO A 120 -0.89 10.33 -22.75
N SER A 121 -0.04 10.64 -21.78
CA SER A 121 -0.01 11.93 -21.04
C SER A 121 -1.30 12.24 -20.27
N THR A 122 -2.10 11.23 -19.97
CA THR A 122 -3.28 11.36 -19.11
C THR A 122 -2.98 10.94 -17.68
N ASN A 123 -3.88 11.30 -16.76
CA ASN A 123 -3.78 10.95 -15.36
C ASN A 123 -4.66 9.75 -15.02
N ALA A 124 -4.19 8.95 -14.08
CA ALA A 124 -4.93 7.87 -13.43
C ALA A 124 -4.98 8.11 -11.93
N PHE A 125 -6.20 8.11 -11.38
CA PHE A 125 -6.38 8.06 -9.92
C PHE A 125 -6.29 6.61 -9.44
N SER A 126 -5.50 6.37 -8.40
CA SER A 126 -5.31 5.06 -7.78
C SER A 126 -5.57 5.13 -6.30
N ILE A 127 -6.39 4.19 -5.83
CA ILE A 127 -6.76 4.02 -4.43
C ILE A 127 -6.48 2.57 -4.03
N ALA A 128 -5.99 2.34 -2.82
CA ALA A 128 -5.71 1.00 -2.32
C ALA A 128 -6.00 0.87 -0.83
N SER A 129 -6.52 -0.30 -0.43
CA SER A 129 -6.62 -0.72 0.97
C SER A 129 -5.51 -1.72 1.33
N VAL A 130 -5.36 -1.99 2.62
CA VAL A 130 -4.39 -2.95 3.15
C VAL A 130 -4.80 -4.39 2.83
N GLY A 131 -3.82 -5.25 2.56
CA GLY A 131 -3.98 -6.69 2.36
C GLY A 131 -4.22 -7.11 0.91
N CYS A 132 -3.52 -8.16 0.48
CA CYS A 132 -3.58 -8.73 -0.87
C CYS A 132 -3.73 -10.25 -0.81
N ASN A 133 -4.41 -10.84 -1.79
CA ASN A 133 -4.54 -12.29 -1.93
C ASN A 133 -3.35 -12.95 -2.65
N PHE A 134 -2.32 -12.18 -3.01
CA PHE A 134 -1.09 -12.62 -3.69
C PHE A 134 0.15 -12.30 -2.85
N GLU A 135 1.18 -13.13 -3.01
CA GLU A 135 2.49 -12.99 -2.37
C GLU A 135 3.57 -12.89 -3.46
N CYS A 136 3.54 -11.77 -4.20
CA CYS A 136 4.45 -11.56 -5.31
C CYS A 136 5.89 -11.36 -4.80
N LYS A 137 6.86 -12.10 -5.36
CA LYS A 137 8.29 -12.00 -4.99
C LYS A 137 8.89 -10.60 -5.13
N PHE A 138 8.40 -9.82 -6.10
CA PHE A 138 8.88 -8.46 -6.39
C PHE A 138 7.73 -7.45 -6.31
N CYS A 139 6.90 -7.56 -5.26
CA CYS A 139 5.77 -6.66 -5.08
C CYS A 139 6.26 -5.22 -4.82
N GLN A 140 5.96 -4.28 -5.72
CA GLN A 140 6.24 -2.86 -5.46
C GLN A 140 5.44 -2.32 -4.27
N ASN A 141 4.25 -2.87 -4.02
CA ASN A 141 3.34 -2.48 -2.94
C ASN A 141 3.46 -3.38 -1.70
N TRP A 142 4.60 -4.07 -1.50
CA TRP A 142 4.75 -5.08 -0.43
C TRP A 142 4.41 -4.53 0.96
N ARG A 143 4.74 -3.27 1.24
CA ARG A 143 4.48 -2.56 2.52
C ARG A 143 3.00 -2.44 2.89
N ILE A 144 2.08 -2.54 1.92
CA ILE A 144 0.63 -2.48 2.16
C ILE A 144 -0.08 -3.79 1.78
N ALA A 145 0.50 -4.58 0.86
CA ALA A 145 -0.09 -5.81 0.35
C ALA A 145 0.06 -6.99 1.31
N GLN A 146 1.17 -7.06 2.06
CA GLN A 146 1.52 -8.22 2.90
C GLN A 146 1.42 -7.92 4.41
N TYR A 147 0.78 -6.82 4.76
CA TYR A 147 0.59 -6.39 6.15
C TYR A 147 -0.88 -6.49 6.55
N ARG A 148 -1.13 -6.56 7.85
CA ARG A 148 -2.48 -6.52 8.41
C ARG A 148 -2.96 -5.07 8.57
N PRO A 149 -4.28 -4.83 8.59
CA PRO A 149 -4.85 -3.49 8.73
C PRO A 149 -4.30 -2.71 9.93
N GLU A 150 -4.00 -3.39 11.03
CA GLU A 150 -3.49 -2.76 12.26
C GLU A 150 -2.02 -2.31 12.16
N GLN A 151 -1.30 -2.74 11.11
CA GLN A 151 0.12 -2.47 10.93
C GLN A 151 0.39 -1.35 9.91
N VAL A 152 -0.66 -0.81 9.28
CA VAL A 152 -0.55 0.16 8.21
C VAL A 152 -1.49 1.31 8.50
N GLU A 153 -0.98 2.53 8.40
CA GLU A 153 -1.81 3.71 8.52
C GLU A 153 -2.79 3.80 7.35
N SER A 154 -4.04 4.15 7.66
CA SER A 154 -5.05 4.41 6.64
C SER A 154 -5.84 5.66 6.95
N MET A 155 -6.32 6.31 5.90
CA MET A 155 -7.25 7.43 5.93
C MET A 155 -8.67 6.90 5.73
N TYR A 156 -9.60 7.45 6.51
CA TYR A 156 -11.03 7.24 6.26
C TYR A 156 -11.41 7.94 4.97
N LEU A 157 -11.81 7.16 3.97
CA LEU A 157 -12.14 7.62 2.63
C LEU A 157 -13.37 6.84 2.12
N PRO A 158 -14.59 7.28 2.48
CA PRO A 158 -15.83 6.59 2.12
C PRO A 158 -16.14 6.77 0.62
N PRO A 159 -16.97 5.89 0.02
CA PRO A 159 -17.25 5.90 -1.41
C PRO A 159 -17.68 7.27 -1.96
N GLU A 160 -18.49 8.01 -1.20
CA GLU A 160 -19.03 9.32 -1.58
C GLU A 160 -17.96 10.42 -1.69
N GLN A 161 -16.76 10.19 -1.13
CA GLN A 161 -15.61 11.09 -1.28
C GLN A 161 -14.67 10.66 -2.42
N VAL A 162 -14.86 9.46 -2.99
CA VAL A 162 -13.99 8.88 -4.02
C VAL A 162 -14.60 9.00 -5.42
N VAL A 163 -15.91 8.76 -5.53
CA VAL A 163 -16.66 8.73 -6.81
C VAL A 163 -17.95 9.52 -6.73
#